data_AF-B9DHM9-F1
#
_entry.id   AF-B9DHM9-F1
#
_cell.length_a   1.000
_cell.length_b   1.000
_cell.length_c   1.000
_cell.angle_alpha   90.00
_cell.angle_beta   90.00
_cell.angle_gamma   90.00
#
_symmetry.space_group_name_H-M   'P 1'
#
loop_
_entity.id
_entity.type
_entity.pdbx_description
1 polymer ?
#
loop_
_entity_poly.entity_id
_entity_poly.type
_entity_poly.pdbx_seq_one_letter_code
_entity_poly.pdbx_strand_id
1 'polypeptide(L)'
;IESLITMADYFKFVGENDMAADSIGKCLYGLERAWHPMFTPFQGNCRLEFNHDENKLFFKTLFTHMRNMDRRGCHRSALEVCKLLLSLDTSNPVGALFCVDYFALRAEEYAWLEQFSEEYRNDNSLWLFPNFSYSLAIARVYLEKMEPTSSSEATPRDTSKQSSLDLMTQALKLHPTVLNKLVEKVPLKDQAWTKILKHSYFRSDESKIPSLDHLIKIYVERNYLIWRLPDVQKLLRSAADLVIESLEQDGTEAESWLCVRLEAFSSENNQYSHLSTHDFSDSMPTLPPDNLQNFVADPRMVGGEQMAEGGGRGQHQAPPPRPRDLANRSPLAVLIESILPWANFGDGEDEIAHDAHHQPDNNG
;
A
#
# COMPACT_ATOMS: atom_id res chain seq x y z
N ILE A 1 -0.33 -15.39 12.28
CA ILE A 1 -0.26 -14.57 11.05
C ILE A 1 -1.08 -13.30 11.23
N GLU A 2 -2.37 -13.39 11.51
CA GLU A 2 -3.24 -12.23 11.76
C GLU A 2 -2.69 -11.28 12.84
N SER A 3 -2.22 -11.79 13.97
CA SER A 3 -1.61 -10.98 15.03
C SER A 3 -0.39 -10.18 14.54
N LEU A 4 0.42 -10.72 13.61
CA LEU A 4 1.57 -10.01 13.05
C LEU A 4 1.12 -8.86 12.14
N ILE A 5 0.01 -9.02 11.41
CA ILE A 5 -0.56 -7.94 10.61
C ILE A 5 -1.13 -6.85 11.50
N THR A 6 -1.85 -7.21 12.57
CA THR A 6 -2.35 -6.25 13.55
C THR A 6 -1.21 -5.48 14.21
N MET A 7 -0.13 -6.16 14.58
CA MET A 7 1.09 -5.52 15.09
C MET A 7 1.74 -4.60 14.04
N ALA A 8 1.78 -5.02 12.78
CA ALA A 8 2.29 -4.17 11.71
C ALA A 8 1.44 -2.90 11.53
N ASP A 9 0.12 -3.02 11.61
CA ASP A 9 -0.80 -1.88 11.53
C ASP A 9 -0.60 -0.96 12.75
N TYR A 10 -0.48 -1.51 13.97
CA TYR A 10 -0.12 -0.74 15.16
C TYR A 10 1.19 0.03 14.99
N PHE A 11 2.26 -0.63 14.56
CA PHE A 11 3.56 0.01 14.35
C PHE A 11 3.51 1.12 13.28
N LYS A 12 2.71 0.96 12.23
CA LYS A 12 2.48 2.05 11.25
C LYS A 12 1.87 3.28 11.92
N PHE A 13 0.89 3.11 12.81
CA PHE A 13 0.24 4.23 13.50
C PHE A 13 1.15 4.91 14.51
N VAL A 14 2.04 4.17 15.17
CA VAL A 14 3.07 4.71 16.08
C VAL A 14 4.18 5.44 15.31
N GLY A 15 4.32 5.18 14.00
CA GLY A 15 5.37 5.74 13.16
C GLY A 15 6.63 4.86 13.05
N GLU A 16 6.62 3.69 13.69
CA GLU A 16 7.70 2.71 13.71
C GLU A 16 7.66 1.82 12.44
N ASN A 17 7.93 2.44 11.30
CA ASN A 17 7.79 1.80 9.99
C ASN A 17 8.70 0.57 9.80
N ASP A 18 9.89 0.57 10.40
CA ASP A 18 10.81 -0.56 10.30
C ASP A 18 10.26 -1.80 11.03
N MET A 19 9.69 -1.62 12.22
CA MET A 19 9.03 -2.70 12.97
C MET A 19 7.76 -3.18 12.26
N ALA A 20 7.03 -2.27 11.60
CA ALA A 20 5.90 -2.65 10.77
C ALA A 20 6.34 -3.51 9.58
N ALA A 21 7.42 -3.12 8.89
CA ALA A 21 7.96 -3.84 7.75
C ALA A 21 8.50 -5.22 8.15
N ASP A 22 9.23 -5.31 9.26
CA ASP A 22 9.72 -6.57 9.83
C ASP A 22 8.54 -7.51 10.19
N SER A 23 7.49 -6.98 10.81
CA SER A 23 6.29 -7.77 11.14
C SER A 23 5.60 -8.34 9.89
N ILE A 24 5.53 -7.57 8.80
CA ILE A 24 5.02 -8.05 7.50
C ILE A 24 5.97 -9.06 6.86
N GLY A 25 7.29 -8.89 6.97
CA GLY A 25 8.27 -9.87 6.52
C GLY A 25 8.10 -11.22 7.22
N LYS A 26 7.94 -11.21 8.55
CA LYS A 26 7.64 -12.41 9.36
C LYS A 26 6.31 -13.04 8.96
N CYS A 27 5.31 -12.23 8.61
CA CYS A 27 4.03 -12.70 8.10
C CYS A 27 4.20 -13.48 6.79
N LEU A 28 4.89 -12.90 5.80
CA LEU A 28 5.19 -13.56 4.53
C LEU A 28 5.99 -14.84 4.70
N TYR A 29 7.02 -14.82 5.54
CA TYR A 29 7.81 -16.00 5.85
C TYR A 29 6.96 -17.13 6.46
N GLY A 30 6.06 -16.78 7.40
CA GLY A 30 5.14 -17.75 7.98
C GLY A 30 4.18 -18.36 6.96
N LEU A 31 3.69 -17.56 6.00
CA LEU A 31 2.83 -18.01 4.91
C LEU A 31 3.59 -18.90 3.92
N GLU A 32 4.80 -18.52 3.54
CA GLU A 32 5.69 -19.28 2.65
C GLU A 32 5.96 -20.69 3.19
N ARG A 33 6.20 -20.81 4.50
CA ARG A 33 6.43 -22.10 5.15
C ARG A 33 5.23 -23.06 5.09
N ALA A 34 4.03 -22.53 4.89
CA ALA A 34 2.81 -23.32 4.79
C ALA A 34 2.45 -23.68 3.34
N TRP A 35 3.24 -23.25 2.35
CA TRP A 35 2.96 -23.54 0.95
C TRP A 35 3.07 -25.03 0.63
N HIS A 36 2.16 -25.48 -0.21
CA HIS A 36 2.26 -26.81 -0.80
C HIS A 36 3.52 -26.87 -1.70
N PRO A 37 4.28 -27.97 -1.74
CA PRO A 37 5.51 -28.06 -2.55
C PRO A 37 5.33 -27.79 -4.06
N MET A 38 4.11 -27.98 -4.58
CA MET A 38 3.75 -27.69 -5.98
C MET A 38 3.25 -26.26 -6.20
N PHE A 39 3.11 -25.46 -5.15
CA PHE A 39 2.73 -24.05 -5.29
C PHE A 39 3.97 -23.23 -5.67
N THR A 40 4.08 -22.92 -6.95
CA THR A 40 5.19 -22.16 -7.55
C THR A 40 4.71 -20.81 -8.08
N PRO A 41 4.27 -19.88 -7.21
CA PRO A 41 3.60 -18.65 -7.63
C PRO A 41 4.47 -17.76 -8.53
N PHE A 42 5.79 -17.84 -8.40
CA PHE A 42 6.74 -17.06 -9.19
C PHE A 42 6.85 -17.48 -10.66
N GLN A 43 6.34 -18.66 -11.03
CA GLN A 43 6.34 -19.12 -12.42
C GLN A 43 5.11 -18.61 -13.22
N GLY A 44 4.17 -17.93 -12.57
CA GLY A 44 2.94 -17.43 -13.19
C GLY A 44 1.92 -18.50 -13.59
N ASN A 45 2.18 -19.77 -13.22
CA ASN A 45 1.32 -20.92 -13.49
C ASN A 45 0.33 -21.25 -12.35
N CYS A 46 0.44 -20.57 -11.21
CA CYS A 46 -0.49 -20.73 -10.09
C CYS A 46 -1.56 -19.64 -10.13
N ARG A 47 -2.78 -20.00 -9.75
CA ARG A 47 -3.89 -19.07 -9.49
C ARG A 47 -4.37 -19.25 -8.06
N LEU A 48 -4.78 -18.16 -7.44
CA LEU A 48 -5.25 -18.11 -6.08
C LEU A 48 -6.42 -17.13 -6.00
N GLU A 49 -7.65 -17.64 -6.01
CA GLU A 49 -8.84 -16.79 -6.02
C GLU A 49 -9.00 -16.05 -4.69
N PHE A 50 -9.19 -14.73 -4.75
CA PHE A 50 -9.35 -13.89 -3.56
C PHE A 50 -10.69 -14.09 -2.84
N ASN A 51 -11.67 -14.70 -3.50
CA ASN A 51 -12.98 -14.98 -2.92
C ASN A 51 -12.90 -15.92 -1.71
N HIS A 52 -11.87 -16.77 -1.65
CA HIS A 52 -11.59 -17.60 -0.48
C HIS A 52 -11.00 -16.76 0.66
N ASP A 53 -11.64 -16.81 1.83
CA ASP A 53 -11.23 -16.03 3.01
C ASP A 53 -9.79 -16.32 3.43
N GLU A 54 -9.33 -17.55 3.25
CA GLU A 54 -7.98 -18.01 3.54
C GLU A 54 -6.93 -17.26 2.71
N ASN A 55 -7.28 -16.91 1.47
CA ASN A 55 -6.37 -16.25 0.53
C ASN A 55 -6.28 -14.74 0.79
N LYS A 56 -7.35 -14.12 1.29
CA LYS A 56 -7.41 -12.67 1.55
C LYS A 56 -6.22 -12.19 2.40
N LEU A 57 -5.80 -13.00 3.36
CA LEU A 57 -4.67 -12.70 4.24
C LEU A 57 -3.35 -12.61 3.46
N PHE A 58 -3.15 -13.49 2.49
CA PHE A 58 -1.97 -13.48 1.64
C PHE A 58 -1.95 -12.24 0.72
N PHE A 59 -3.07 -11.92 0.09
CA PHE A 59 -3.22 -10.70 -0.73
C PHE A 59 -3.00 -9.42 0.10
N LYS A 60 -3.60 -9.31 1.28
CA LYS A 60 -3.39 -8.17 2.20
C LYS A 60 -1.91 -8.04 2.58
N THR A 61 -1.24 -9.16 2.87
CA THR A 61 0.17 -9.17 3.27
C THR A 61 1.08 -8.76 2.12
N LEU A 62 0.87 -9.32 0.92
CA LEU A 62 1.63 -8.95 -0.29
C LEU A 62 1.43 -7.48 -0.66
N PHE A 63 0.18 -6.99 -0.66
CA PHE A 63 -0.11 -5.59 -0.96
C PHE A 63 0.53 -4.64 0.07
N THR A 64 0.52 -5.02 1.35
CA THR A 64 1.22 -4.26 2.38
C THR A 64 2.75 -4.29 2.18
N HIS A 65 3.30 -5.44 1.81
CA HIS A 65 4.72 -5.59 1.52
C HIS A 65 5.15 -4.72 0.32
N MET A 66 4.36 -4.72 -0.76
CA MET A 66 4.53 -3.83 -1.91
C MET A 66 4.62 -2.35 -1.49
N ARG A 67 3.72 -1.89 -0.61
CA ARG A 67 3.77 -0.52 -0.06
C ARG A 67 5.01 -0.26 0.79
N ASN A 68 5.47 -1.23 1.56
CA ASN A 68 6.72 -1.09 2.31
C ASN A 68 7.94 -0.96 1.38
N MET A 69 7.96 -1.68 0.26
CA MET A 69 9.01 -1.56 -0.75
C MET A 69 9.01 -0.19 -1.43
N ASP A 70 7.82 0.33 -1.75
CA ASP A 70 7.64 1.68 -2.29
C ASP A 70 8.25 2.76 -1.39
N ARG A 71 7.93 2.72 -0.10
CA ARG A 71 8.46 3.69 0.89
C ARG A 71 9.97 3.69 1.02
N ARG A 72 10.60 2.54 0.75
CA ARG A 72 12.07 2.39 0.75
C ARG A 72 12.70 2.83 -0.57
N GLY A 73 11.91 3.28 -1.54
CA GLY A 73 12.37 3.60 -2.89
C GLY A 73 12.65 2.39 -3.76
N CYS A 74 12.27 1.18 -3.32
CA CYS A 74 12.50 -0.07 -4.05
C CYS A 74 11.38 -0.30 -5.09
N HIS A 75 11.16 0.66 -5.98
CA HIS A 75 10.03 0.65 -6.93
C HIS A 75 10.05 -0.53 -7.89
N ARG A 76 11.24 -0.97 -8.32
CA ARG A 76 11.39 -2.16 -9.18
C ARG A 76 10.91 -3.44 -8.47
N SER A 77 11.26 -3.62 -7.20
CA SER A 77 10.77 -4.74 -6.42
C SER A 77 9.27 -4.62 -6.12
N ALA A 78 8.76 -3.42 -5.86
CA ALA A 78 7.33 -3.20 -5.69
C ALA A 78 6.54 -3.58 -6.95
N LEU A 79 7.09 -3.27 -8.14
CA LEU A 79 6.52 -3.67 -9.42
C LEU A 79 6.45 -5.20 -9.57
N GLU A 80 7.49 -5.94 -9.17
CA GLU A 80 7.45 -7.41 -9.17
C GLU A 80 6.37 -7.97 -8.24
N VAL A 81 6.12 -7.32 -7.10
CA VAL A 81 5.01 -7.71 -6.21
C VAL A 81 3.65 -7.40 -6.86
N CYS A 82 3.50 -6.29 -7.60
CA CYS A 82 2.29 -6.04 -8.39
C CYS A 82 2.06 -7.15 -9.43
N LYS A 83 3.10 -7.51 -10.18
CA LYS A 83 3.03 -8.59 -11.19
C LYS A 83 2.61 -9.91 -10.54
N LEU A 84 3.18 -10.23 -9.38
CA LEU A 84 2.80 -11.41 -8.61
C LEU A 84 1.32 -11.36 -8.22
N LEU A 85 0.84 -10.26 -7.63
CA LEU A 85 -0.57 -10.09 -7.24
C LEU A 85 -1.52 -10.28 -8.43
N LEU A 86 -1.20 -9.70 -9.58
CA LEU A 86 -1.99 -9.84 -10.81
C LEU A 86 -1.93 -11.25 -11.40
N SER A 87 -0.81 -11.96 -11.23
CA SER A 87 -0.67 -13.35 -11.67
C SER A 87 -1.48 -14.33 -10.82
N LEU A 88 -1.72 -14.01 -9.55
CA LEU A 88 -2.47 -14.85 -8.62
C LEU A 88 -3.98 -14.76 -8.89
N ASP A 89 -4.50 -13.54 -9.04
CA ASP A 89 -5.92 -13.30 -9.33
C ASP A 89 -6.09 -12.14 -10.34
N THR A 90 -6.62 -12.47 -11.50
CA THR A 90 -6.82 -11.53 -12.61
C THR A 90 -7.96 -10.54 -12.36
N SER A 91 -8.84 -10.80 -11.39
CA SER A 91 -9.92 -9.87 -11.00
C SER A 91 -9.43 -8.60 -10.31
N ASN A 92 -8.12 -8.52 -10.00
CA ASN A 92 -7.47 -7.37 -9.36
C ASN A 92 -8.16 -6.91 -8.05
N PRO A 93 -8.38 -7.81 -7.09
CA PRO A 93 -9.22 -7.57 -5.91
C PRO A 93 -8.67 -6.53 -4.92
N VAL A 94 -7.35 -6.31 -4.94
CA VAL A 94 -6.66 -5.32 -4.07
C VAL A 94 -6.24 -4.06 -4.83
N GLY A 95 -6.56 -3.94 -6.12
CA GLY A 95 -6.21 -2.77 -6.91
C GLY A 95 -4.73 -2.65 -7.27
N ALA A 96 -3.98 -3.76 -7.29
CA ALA A 96 -2.56 -3.78 -7.68
C ALA A 96 -2.32 -3.22 -9.09
N LEU A 97 -3.27 -3.41 -10.01
CA LEU A 97 -3.22 -2.88 -11.38
C LEU A 97 -3.06 -1.35 -11.41
N PHE A 98 -3.69 -0.64 -10.46
CA PHE A 98 -3.62 0.82 -10.35
C PHE A 98 -2.33 1.34 -9.69
N CYS A 99 -1.40 0.44 -9.35
CA CYS A 99 -0.05 0.78 -8.92
C CYS A 99 1.02 0.49 -10.00
N VAL A 100 0.68 -0.28 -11.04
CA VAL A 100 1.64 -0.76 -12.04
C VAL A 100 2.30 0.40 -12.77
N ASP A 101 1.50 1.36 -13.23
CA ASP A 101 1.99 2.53 -13.96
C ASP A 101 2.94 3.38 -13.10
N TYR A 102 2.58 3.63 -11.84
CA TYR A 102 3.39 4.39 -10.91
C TYR A 102 4.75 3.72 -10.67
N PHE A 103 4.77 2.42 -10.40
CA PHE A 103 6.03 1.71 -10.15
C PHE A 103 6.87 1.54 -11.42
N ALA A 104 6.25 1.28 -12.57
CA ALA A 104 6.98 1.15 -13.83
C ALA A 104 7.66 2.46 -14.22
N LEU A 105 6.97 3.60 -14.12
CA LEU A 105 7.55 4.91 -14.38
C LEU A 105 8.72 5.24 -13.44
N ARG A 106 8.58 4.89 -12.15
CA ARG A 106 9.60 5.15 -11.12
C ARG A 106 10.77 4.18 -11.15
N ALA A 107 10.57 2.99 -11.72
CA ALA A 107 11.61 2.00 -11.96
C ALA A 107 12.27 2.15 -13.35
N GLU A 108 11.87 3.15 -14.13
CA GLU A 108 12.34 3.40 -15.51
C GLU A 108 12.05 2.25 -16.49
N GLU A 109 11.06 1.40 -16.16
CA GLU A 109 10.62 0.27 -16.97
C GLU A 109 9.58 0.72 -18.02
N TYR A 110 9.92 1.76 -18.79
CA TYR A 110 9.00 2.44 -19.72
C TYR A 110 8.55 1.54 -20.89
N ALA A 111 9.51 0.84 -21.50
CA ALA A 111 9.24 -0.09 -22.60
C ALA A 111 8.39 -1.28 -22.14
N TRP A 112 8.64 -1.76 -20.91
CA TRP A 112 7.84 -2.81 -20.32
C TRP A 112 6.40 -2.35 -20.06
N LEU A 113 6.19 -1.11 -19.60
CA LEU A 113 4.84 -0.57 -19.39
C LEU A 113 4.06 -0.46 -20.71
N GLU A 114 4.71 0.00 -21.80
CA GLU A 114 4.12 0.02 -23.15
C GLU A 114 3.67 -1.38 -23.55
N GLN A 115 4.59 -2.36 -23.52
CA GLN A 115 4.29 -3.74 -23.87
C GLN A 115 3.19 -4.35 -23.00
N PHE A 116 3.25 -4.13 -21.68
CA PHE A 116 2.24 -4.61 -20.74
C PHE A 116 0.85 -4.06 -21.07
N SER A 117 0.75 -2.79 -21.48
CA SER A 117 -0.54 -2.18 -21.83
C SER A 117 -1.21 -2.80 -23.06
N GLU A 118 -0.41 -3.35 -23.98
CA GLU A 118 -0.88 -3.98 -25.22
C GLU A 118 -1.20 -5.47 -25.02
N GLU A 119 -0.40 -6.18 -24.20
CA GLU A 119 -0.49 -7.63 -24.04
C GLU A 119 -1.41 -8.07 -22.89
N TYR A 120 -1.62 -7.23 -21.88
CA TYR A 120 -2.39 -7.60 -20.70
C TYR A 120 -3.87 -7.77 -21.04
N ARG A 121 -4.36 -9.01 -20.92
CA ARG A 121 -5.76 -9.35 -21.20
C ARG A 121 -6.65 -8.91 -20.03
N ASN A 122 -7.43 -7.88 -20.29
CA ASN A 122 -8.53 -7.44 -19.44
C ASN A 122 -9.79 -7.28 -20.31
N ASP A 123 -10.97 -7.25 -19.71
CA ASP A 123 -12.24 -7.10 -20.45
C ASP A 123 -12.28 -5.82 -21.28
N ASN A 124 -11.63 -4.76 -20.77
CA ASN A 124 -11.47 -3.47 -21.41
C ASN A 124 -9.98 -3.18 -21.68
N SER A 125 -9.70 -2.41 -22.73
CA SER A 125 -8.35 -1.91 -22.99
C SER A 125 -7.83 -1.12 -21.79
N LEU A 126 -6.60 -1.41 -21.34
CA LEU A 126 -5.97 -0.71 -20.22
C LEU A 126 -5.87 0.80 -20.47
N TRP A 127 -5.77 1.21 -21.74
CA TRP A 127 -5.77 2.61 -22.15
C TRP A 127 -6.99 3.40 -21.65
N LEU A 128 -8.13 2.74 -21.41
CA LEU A 128 -9.35 3.39 -20.92
C LEU A 128 -9.27 3.84 -19.46
N PHE A 129 -8.26 3.41 -18.72
CA PHE A 129 -8.05 3.84 -17.35
C PHE A 129 -7.20 5.11 -17.28
N PRO A 130 -7.52 6.04 -16.35
CA PRO A 130 -6.81 7.32 -16.24
C PRO A 130 -5.33 7.15 -15.89
N ASN A 131 -4.99 6.12 -15.12
CA ASN A 131 -3.61 5.88 -14.75
C ASN A 131 -2.76 5.45 -15.96
N PHE A 132 -3.23 4.49 -16.76
CA PHE A 132 -2.49 4.02 -17.93
C PHE A 132 -2.42 5.08 -19.03
N SER A 133 -3.54 5.72 -19.41
CA SER A 133 -3.54 6.72 -20.49
C SER A 133 -2.53 7.84 -20.27
N TYR A 134 -2.51 8.43 -19.06
CA TYR A 134 -1.56 9.47 -18.72
C TYR A 134 -0.13 8.94 -18.54
N SER A 135 0.05 7.82 -17.83
CA SER A 135 1.37 7.29 -17.54
C SER A 135 2.08 6.73 -18.78
N LEU A 136 1.35 6.17 -19.76
CA LEU A 136 1.90 5.74 -21.05
C LEU A 136 2.38 6.91 -21.89
N ALA A 137 1.65 8.03 -21.89
CA ALA A 137 2.10 9.26 -22.54
C ALA A 137 3.41 9.77 -21.91
N ILE A 138 3.54 9.70 -20.58
CA ILE A 138 4.79 10.05 -19.88
C ILE A 138 5.91 9.06 -20.22
N ALA A 139 5.65 7.75 -20.20
CA ALA A 139 6.62 6.73 -20.57
C ALA A 139 7.17 6.97 -21.98
N ARG A 140 6.30 7.38 -22.91
CA ARG A 140 6.69 7.73 -24.28
C ARG A 140 7.69 8.88 -24.35
N VAL A 141 7.54 9.92 -23.53
CA VAL A 141 8.49 11.04 -23.48
C VAL A 141 9.90 10.54 -23.18
N TYR A 142 10.03 9.59 -22.25
CA TYR A 142 11.33 9.06 -21.88
C TYR A 142 11.90 8.13 -22.95
N LEU A 143 11.06 7.29 -23.57
CA LEU A 143 11.47 6.44 -24.69
C LEU A 143 11.95 7.27 -25.89
N GLU A 144 11.20 8.30 -26.31
CA GLU A 144 11.57 9.22 -27.39
C GLU A 144 12.91 9.94 -27.12
N LYS A 145 13.25 10.18 -25.85
CA LYS A 145 14.55 10.76 -25.45
C LYS A 145 15.69 9.74 -25.46
N MET A 146 15.40 8.48 -25.16
CA MET A 146 16.40 7.40 -25.14
C MET A 146 16.70 6.88 -26.55
N GLU A 147 15.79 7.07 -27.50
CA GLU A 147 16.02 6.75 -28.91
C GLU A 147 17.18 7.59 -29.47
N PRO A 148 18.25 6.95 -29.98
CA PRO A 148 19.40 7.68 -30.50
C PRO A 148 18.99 8.47 -31.76
N THR A 149 19.13 9.79 -31.70
CA THR A 149 18.91 10.72 -32.83
C THR A 149 19.90 10.54 -33.99
N SER A 150 20.83 9.56 -33.92
CA SER A 150 22.02 9.47 -34.77
C SER A 150 22.38 8.09 -35.32
N SER A 151 21.51 7.06 -35.25
CA SER A 151 21.79 5.78 -35.92
C SER A 151 21.35 5.83 -37.39
N SER A 152 22.34 6.02 -38.26
CA SER A 152 22.29 5.89 -39.73
C SER A 152 22.06 4.44 -40.22
N GLU A 153 21.44 3.59 -39.41
CA GLU A 153 20.93 2.29 -39.81
C GLU A 153 19.44 2.26 -39.49
N ALA A 154 18.64 2.32 -40.55
CA ALA A 154 17.20 2.23 -40.49
C ALA A 154 16.79 0.83 -40.02
N THR A 155 16.64 0.64 -38.71
CA THR A 155 15.37 0.04 -38.29
C THR A 155 14.29 1.04 -38.68
N PRO A 156 13.19 0.62 -39.34
CA PRO A 156 12.10 1.55 -39.59
C PRO A 156 11.77 2.19 -38.24
N ARG A 157 11.69 3.53 -38.18
CA ARG A 157 10.81 4.11 -37.14
C ARG A 157 9.54 3.30 -37.26
N ASP A 158 9.11 2.64 -36.19
CA ASP A 158 7.79 2.05 -36.17
C ASP A 158 6.83 3.24 -36.30
N THR A 159 6.51 3.62 -37.53
CA THR A 159 5.59 4.71 -37.89
C THR A 159 4.17 4.42 -37.38
N SER A 160 3.97 3.25 -36.77
CA SER A 160 2.80 2.83 -36.01
C SER A 160 2.74 3.43 -34.60
N LYS A 161 3.88 3.74 -33.96
CA LYS A 161 3.91 4.19 -32.56
C LYS A 161 3.55 5.68 -32.46
N GLN A 162 2.49 5.97 -31.71
CA GLN A 162 2.00 7.33 -31.49
C GLN A 162 2.99 8.16 -30.67
N SER A 163 3.09 9.46 -30.95
CA SER A 163 3.97 10.35 -30.19
C SER A 163 3.46 10.57 -28.76
N SER A 164 4.36 10.93 -27.84
CA SER A 164 4.02 11.32 -26.47
C SER A 164 2.97 12.43 -26.42
N LEU A 165 3.03 13.39 -27.36
CA LEU A 165 2.07 14.47 -27.46
C LEU A 165 0.68 13.96 -27.88
N ASP A 166 0.61 13.06 -28.86
CA ASP A 166 -0.65 12.49 -29.33
C ASP A 166 -1.33 11.65 -28.25
N LEU A 167 -0.54 10.84 -27.53
CA LEU A 167 -1.02 10.05 -26.40
C LEU A 167 -1.53 10.94 -25.26
N MET A 168 -0.82 12.02 -24.93
CA MET A 168 -1.25 12.96 -23.90
C MET A 168 -2.53 13.71 -24.31
N THR A 169 -2.63 14.14 -25.56
CA THR A 169 -3.83 14.77 -26.12
C THR A 169 -5.03 13.84 -26.02
N GLN A 170 -4.87 12.56 -26.38
CA GLN A 170 -5.91 11.55 -26.23
C GLN A 170 -6.29 11.31 -24.76
N ALA A 171 -5.32 11.23 -23.86
CA ALA A 171 -5.56 11.06 -22.42
C ALA A 171 -6.37 12.23 -21.83
N LEU A 172 -6.08 13.47 -22.25
CA LEU A 172 -6.82 14.68 -21.85
C LEU A 172 -8.23 14.72 -22.43
N LYS A 173 -8.43 14.26 -23.67
CA LYS A 173 -9.77 14.10 -24.27
C LYS A 173 -10.56 13.02 -23.54
N LEU A 174 -9.91 11.92 -23.17
CA LEU A 174 -10.60 10.82 -22.49
C LEU A 174 -10.92 11.14 -21.02
N HIS A 175 -10.01 11.77 -20.27
CA HIS A 175 -10.22 12.10 -18.85
C HIS A 175 -9.85 13.56 -18.53
N PRO A 176 -10.66 14.54 -18.94
CA PRO A 176 -10.35 15.97 -18.75
C PRO A 176 -10.31 16.40 -17.28
N THR A 177 -11.05 15.73 -16.40
CA THR A 177 -11.15 16.07 -14.97
C THR A 177 -9.86 15.78 -14.19
N VAL A 178 -8.98 14.93 -14.74
CA VAL A 178 -7.63 14.71 -14.18
C VAL A 178 -6.86 16.03 -14.12
N LEU A 179 -6.96 16.88 -15.14
CA LEU A 179 -6.21 18.13 -15.22
C LEU A 179 -6.54 19.07 -14.05
N ASN A 180 -7.84 19.25 -13.75
CA ASN A 180 -8.28 20.10 -12.64
C ASN A 180 -7.71 19.59 -11.30
N LYS A 181 -7.93 18.30 -11.01
CA LYS A 181 -7.47 17.67 -9.77
C LYS A 181 -5.94 17.67 -9.63
N LEU A 182 -5.21 17.54 -10.75
CA LEU A 182 -3.75 17.65 -10.74
C LEU A 182 -3.27 19.06 -10.41
N VAL A 183 -3.89 20.10 -10.99
CA VAL A 183 -3.52 21.50 -10.73
C VAL A 183 -3.81 21.89 -9.27
N GLU A 184 -4.89 21.35 -8.69
CA GLU A 184 -5.19 21.54 -7.27
C GLU A 184 -4.17 20.85 -6.34
N LYS A 185 -3.83 19.58 -6.64
CA LYS A 185 -2.91 18.78 -5.81
C LYS A 185 -1.44 19.22 -5.97
N VAL A 186 -1.06 19.63 -7.17
CA VAL A 186 0.28 20.11 -7.52
C VAL A 186 0.14 21.56 -7.95
N PRO A 187 0.39 22.55 -7.06
CA PRO A 187 0.20 23.95 -7.42
C PRO A 187 1.19 24.36 -8.52
N LEU A 188 0.73 24.28 -9.77
CA LEU A 188 1.48 24.68 -10.95
C LEU A 188 1.49 26.21 -11.01
N LYS A 189 2.66 26.83 -10.89
CA LYS A 189 2.82 28.30 -10.75
C LYS A 189 2.54 29.10 -12.04
N ASP A 190 2.20 28.44 -13.14
CA ASP A 190 1.99 29.09 -14.44
C ASP A 190 0.56 29.63 -14.57
N GLN A 191 0.44 30.91 -14.93
CA GLN A 191 -0.85 31.56 -15.19
C GLN A 191 -1.60 30.92 -16.36
N ALA A 192 -0.90 30.22 -17.27
CA ALA A 192 -1.51 29.48 -18.37
C ALA A 192 -2.58 28.49 -17.89
N TRP A 193 -2.37 27.82 -16.75
CA TRP A 193 -3.34 26.86 -16.20
C TRP A 193 -4.66 27.51 -15.83
N THR A 194 -4.64 28.76 -15.36
CA THR A 194 -5.88 29.50 -15.05
C THR A 194 -6.69 29.83 -16.30
N LYS A 195 -6.05 29.94 -17.48
CA LYS A 195 -6.73 30.12 -18.76
C LYS A 195 -7.31 28.79 -19.26
N ILE A 196 -6.51 27.72 -19.22
CA ILE A 196 -6.90 26.38 -19.67
C ILE A 196 -8.10 25.86 -18.84
N LEU A 197 -8.05 25.98 -17.51
CA LEU A 197 -9.12 25.52 -16.62
C LEU A 197 -10.43 26.34 -16.73
N LYS A 198 -10.40 27.54 -17.33
CA LYS A 198 -11.62 28.30 -17.63
C LYS A 198 -12.38 27.74 -18.84
N HIS A 199 -11.72 26.97 -19.71
CA HIS A 199 -12.35 26.36 -20.86
C HIS A 199 -13.44 25.38 -20.42
N SER A 200 -14.58 25.36 -21.14
CA SER A 200 -15.77 24.56 -20.77
C SER A 200 -15.46 23.09 -20.54
N TYR A 201 -14.51 22.54 -21.32
CA TYR A 201 -14.11 21.14 -21.27
C TYR A 201 -13.34 20.74 -20.00
N PHE A 202 -12.48 21.61 -19.48
CA PHE A 202 -11.63 21.33 -18.32
C PHE A 202 -12.18 21.91 -17.00
N ARG A 203 -13.23 22.72 -17.08
CA ARG A 203 -13.80 23.42 -15.92
C ARG A 203 -14.48 22.50 -14.90
N SER A 204 -14.99 21.35 -15.33
CA SER A 204 -15.68 20.43 -14.43
C SER A 204 -14.69 19.76 -13.47
N ASP A 205 -15.08 19.61 -12.20
CA ASP A 205 -14.30 18.86 -11.21
C ASP A 205 -14.67 17.36 -11.18
N GLU A 206 -15.85 17.01 -11.69
CA GLU A 206 -16.37 15.64 -11.70
C GLU A 206 -16.78 15.21 -13.11
N SER A 207 -16.55 13.94 -13.42
CA SER A 207 -16.98 13.31 -14.67
C SER A 207 -18.43 12.82 -14.61
N LYS A 208 -19.04 12.80 -13.41
CA LYS A 208 -20.37 12.25 -13.11
C LYS A 208 -20.45 10.73 -13.25
N ILE A 209 -19.29 10.06 -13.35
CA ILE A 209 -19.16 8.61 -13.44
C ILE A 209 -18.44 8.16 -12.16
N PRO A 210 -19.14 7.55 -11.19
CA PRO A 210 -18.57 7.27 -9.86
C PRO A 210 -17.31 6.42 -9.89
N SER A 211 -17.27 5.38 -10.73
CA SER A 211 -16.09 4.52 -10.90
C SER A 211 -14.89 5.30 -11.42
N LEU A 212 -15.10 6.14 -12.45
CA LEU A 212 -14.04 6.92 -13.06
C LEU A 212 -13.52 8.01 -12.11
N ASP A 213 -14.40 8.74 -11.45
CA ASP A 213 -14.02 9.78 -10.49
C ASP A 213 -13.17 9.21 -9.34
N HIS A 214 -13.52 8.01 -8.87
CA HIS A 214 -12.73 7.29 -7.86
C HIS A 214 -11.35 6.87 -8.35
N LEU A 215 -11.25 6.32 -9.57
CA LEU A 215 -9.97 5.95 -10.17
C LEU A 215 -9.09 7.17 -10.46
N ILE A 216 -9.66 8.29 -10.90
CA ILE A 216 -8.93 9.55 -11.07
C ILE A 216 -8.37 10.02 -9.73
N LYS A 217 -9.16 9.95 -8.65
CA LYS A 217 -8.68 10.31 -7.31
C LYS A 217 -7.51 9.41 -6.87
N ILE A 218 -7.59 8.10 -7.10
CA ILE A 218 -6.49 7.17 -6.83
C ILE A 218 -5.25 7.55 -7.65
N TYR A 219 -5.41 7.78 -8.95
CA TYR A 219 -4.32 8.15 -9.85
C TYR A 219 -3.62 9.43 -9.41
N VAL A 220 -4.39 10.51 -9.17
CA VAL A 220 -3.86 11.80 -8.74
C VAL A 220 -3.13 11.67 -7.41
N GLU A 221 -3.73 10.99 -6.43
CA GLU A 221 -3.11 10.82 -5.11
C GLU A 221 -1.78 10.07 -5.18
N ARG A 222 -1.65 9.11 -6.11
CA ARG A 222 -0.45 8.30 -6.26
C ARG A 222 0.62 8.94 -7.14
N ASN A 223 0.23 9.51 -8.28
CA ASN A 223 1.16 9.96 -9.32
C ASN A 223 1.47 11.47 -9.27
N TYR A 224 0.89 12.27 -8.36
CA TYR A 224 1.08 13.74 -8.34
C TYR A 224 2.55 14.21 -8.39
N LEU A 225 3.50 13.44 -7.83
CA LEU A 225 4.91 13.83 -7.78
C LEU A 225 5.55 13.95 -9.17
N ILE A 226 5.18 13.10 -10.14
CA ILE A 226 5.80 13.14 -11.49
C ILE A 226 5.43 14.43 -12.24
N TRP A 227 4.26 14.99 -11.93
CA TRP A 227 3.76 16.22 -12.51
C TRP A 227 4.50 17.47 -12.02
N ARG A 228 5.44 17.34 -11.08
CA ARG A 228 6.36 18.42 -10.69
C ARG A 228 7.49 18.63 -11.71
N LEU A 229 7.72 17.66 -12.61
CA LEU A 229 8.80 17.73 -13.59
C LEU A 229 8.46 18.72 -14.72
N PRO A 230 9.34 19.69 -15.04
CA PRO A 230 9.07 20.72 -16.04
C PRO A 230 8.74 20.18 -17.44
N ASP A 231 9.43 19.13 -17.87
CA ASP A 231 9.21 18.52 -19.19
C ASP A 231 7.81 17.91 -19.31
N VAL A 232 7.34 17.26 -18.24
CA VAL A 232 6.00 16.65 -18.19
C VAL A 232 4.92 17.74 -18.13
N GLN A 233 5.16 18.83 -17.40
CA GLN A 233 4.26 19.99 -17.39
C GLN A 233 4.17 20.66 -18.77
N LYS A 234 5.30 20.79 -19.47
CA LYS A 234 5.34 21.35 -20.82
C LYS A 234 4.52 20.48 -21.79
N LEU A 235 4.69 19.16 -21.74
CA LEU A 235 3.90 18.23 -22.53
C LEU A 235 2.40 18.38 -22.23
N LEU A 236 2.03 18.36 -20.95
CA LEU A 236 0.63 18.49 -20.52
C LEU A 236 0.00 19.79 -21.03
N ARG A 237 0.75 20.88 -20.96
CA ARG A 237 0.28 22.19 -21.43
C ARG A 237 0.09 22.20 -22.94
N SER A 238 1.10 21.75 -23.70
CA SER A 238 1.01 21.68 -25.16
C SER A 238 -0.15 20.79 -25.62
N ALA A 239 -0.36 19.66 -24.96
CA ALA A 239 -1.48 18.78 -25.24
C ALA A 239 -2.83 19.45 -24.89
N ALA A 240 -2.94 20.13 -23.75
CA ALA A 240 -4.17 20.83 -23.37
C ALA A 240 -4.54 21.96 -24.34
N ASP A 241 -3.55 22.73 -24.81
CA ASP A 241 -3.75 23.75 -25.84
C ASP A 241 -4.26 23.11 -27.15
N LEU A 242 -3.66 22.00 -27.59
CA LEU A 242 -4.12 21.24 -28.76
C LEU A 242 -5.54 20.67 -28.61
N VAL A 243 -5.92 20.20 -27.42
CA VAL A 243 -7.29 19.75 -27.16
C VAL A 243 -8.27 20.90 -27.32
N ILE A 244 -7.95 22.09 -26.81
CA ILE A 244 -8.81 23.28 -26.97
C ILE A 244 -8.95 23.63 -28.46
N GLU A 245 -7.85 23.70 -29.20
CA GLU A 245 -7.87 23.99 -30.64
C GLU A 245 -8.68 22.95 -31.43
N SER A 246 -8.54 21.67 -31.10
CA SER A 246 -9.29 20.56 -31.71
C SER A 246 -10.80 20.69 -31.46
N LEU A 247 -11.19 21.03 -30.23
CA LEU A 247 -12.60 21.19 -29.85
C LEU A 247 -13.25 22.46 -30.42
N GLU A 248 -12.46 23.52 -30.63
CA GLU A 248 -12.93 24.74 -31.31
C GLU A 248 -13.18 24.49 -32.81
N GLN A 249 -12.43 23.56 -33.42
CA GLN A 249 -12.63 23.13 -34.81
C GLN A 249 -13.79 22.14 -34.95
N ASP A 250 -13.88 21.16 -34.06
CA ASP A 250 -14.93 20.13 -34.06
C ASP A 250 -15.53 19.93 -32.66
N GLY A 251 -16.64 20.62 -32.41
CA GLY A 251 -17.38 20.49 -31.14
C GLY A 251 -17.98 19.11 -30.90
N THR A 252 -18.14 18.28 -31.93
CA THR A 252 -18.73 16.93 -31.79
C THR A 252 -17.76 15.92 -31.18
N GLU A 253 -16.47 16.24 -31.20
CA GLU A 253 -15.43 15.41 -30.60
C GLU A 253 -15.64 15.27 -29.08
N ALA A 254 -16.04 16.34 -28.39
CA ALA A 254 -16.31 16.31 -26.95
C ALA A 254 -17.39 15.29 -26.57
N GLU A 255 -18.45 15.20 -27.37
CA GLU A 255 -19.56 14.27 -27.17
C GLU A 255 -19.12 12.83 -27.49
N SER A 256 -18.31 12.63 -28.54
CA SER A 256 -17.76 11.33 -28.90
C SER A 256 -16.92 10.73 -27.76
N TRP A 257 -16.02 11.52 -27.17
CA TRP A 257 -15.21 11.07 -26.02
C TRP A 257 -16.05 10.85 -24.76
N LEU A 258 -17.16 11.57 -24.59
CA LEU A 258 -18.10 11.30 -23.52
C LEU A 258 -18.78 9.93 -23.69
N CYS A 259 -19.19 9.58 -24.91
CA CYS A 259 -19.73 8.25 -25.22
C CYS A 259 -18.73 7.14 -24.90
N VAL A 260 -17.46 7.30 -25.29
CA VAL A 260 -16.39 6.33 -24.96
C VAL A 260 -16.26 6.11 -23.46
N ARG A 261 -16.30 7.19 -22.66
CA ARG A 261 -16.26 7.08 -21.19
C ARG A 261 -17.47 6.32 -20.63
N LEU A 262 -18.67 6.62 -21.13
CA LEU A 262 -19.91 6.00 -20.67
C LEU A 262 -19.96 4.51 -21.02
N GLU A 263 -19.42 4.12 -22.17
CA GLU A 263 -19.30 2.73 -22.58
C GLU A 263 -18.27 1.98 -21.72
N ALA A 264 -17.08 2.58 -21.53
CA ALA A 264 -16.01 1.98 -20.73
C ALA A 264 -16.38 1.80 -19.25
N PHE A 265 -17.20 2.72 -18.71
CA PHE A 265 -17.64 2.73 -17.32
C PHE A 265 -19.17 2.74 -17.22
N SER A 266 -19.79 1.68 -17.74
CA SER A 266 -21.24 1.56 -17.87
C SER A 266 -22.01 1.32 -16.57
N SER A 267 -21.31 1.00 -15.47
CA SER A 267 -21.94 0.73 -14.18
C SER A 267 -22.38 2.01 -13.48
N GLU A 268 -23.62 2.02 -12.98
CA GLU A 268 -24.17 3.14 -12.19
C GLU A 268 -23.45 3.30 -10.84
N ASN A 269 -23.03 2.18 -10.24
CA ASN A 269 -22.32 2.16 -8.96
C ASN A 269 -20.80 2.13 -9.14
N ASN A 270 -20.07 2.65 -8.16
CA ASN A 270 -18.61 2.59 -8.13
C ASN A 270 -18.12 1.14 -7.90
N GLN A 271 -17.64 0.50 -8.98
CA GLN A 271 -17.07 -0.85 -8.96
C GLN A 271 -15.78 -0.95 -8.13
N TYR A 272 -15.09 0.17 -7.95
CA TYR A 272 -13.81 0.28 -7.25
C TYR A 272 -13.96 0.84 -5.82
N SER A 273 -15.19 0.88 -5.29
CA SER A 273 -15.49 1.40 -3.95
C SER A 273 -14.78 0.67 -2.81
N HIS A 274 -14.39 -0.57 -3.01
CA HIS A 274 -13.59 -1.38 -2.07
C HIS A 274 -12.14 -0.90 -1.95
N LEU A 275 -11.64 -0.10 -2.91
CA LEU A 275 -10.28 0.43 -2.89
C LEU A 275 -10.25 1.76 -2.12
N SER A 276 -9.55 1.79 -0.99
CA SER A 276 -9.35 3.02 -0.23
C SER A 276 -8.31 3.91 -0.90
N THR A 277 -8.63 5.17 -1.12
CA THR A 277 -7.67 6.15 -1.65
C THR A 277 -6.46 6.36 -0.74
N HIS A 278 -6.60 6.09 0.57
CA HIS A 278 -5.50 6.17 1.53
C HIS A 278 -4.42 5.11 1.25
N ASP A 279 -4.81 3.95 0.73
CA ASP A 279 -3.87 2.88 0.42
C ASP A 279 -2.89 3.23 -0.71
N PHE A 280 -3.26 4.21 -1.54
CA PHE A 280 -2.46 4.71 -2.66
C PHE A 280 -1.78 6.05 -2.35
N SER A 281 -1.99 6.61 -1.15
CA SER A 281 -1.35 7.85 -0.72
C SER A 281 0.01 7.59 -0.07
N ASP A 282 0.92 8.56 -0.24
CA ASP A 282 2.17 8.63 0.51
C ASP A 282 1.95 9.02 1.98
N SER A 283 0.75 9.51 2.34
CA SER A 283 0.44 9.96 3.69
C SER A 283 0.28 8.81 4.69
N MET A 284 0.96 8.94 5.82
CA MET A 284 0.83 8.01 6.94
C MET A 284 -0.40 8.37 7.77
N PRO A 285 -1.32 7.44 8.02
CA PRO A 285 -2.39 7.68 8.96
C PRO A 285 -1.76 7.67 10.36
N THR A 286 -1.84 8.79 11.07
CA THR A 286 -1.43 8.88 12.48
C THR A 286 -2.68 8.83 13.35
N LEU A 287 -2.72 7.93 14.32
CA LEU A 287 -3.77 7.93 15.33
C LEU A 287 -3.32 8.79 16.53
N PRO A 288 -4.24 9.53 17.17
CA PRO A 288 -3.98 10.11 18.48
C PRO A 288 -3.56 9.02 19.47
N PRO A 289 -2.63 9.30 20.41
CA PRO A 289 -2.09 8.29 21.32
C PRO A 289 -3.15 7.57 22.16
N ASP A 290 -4.26 8.23 22.47
CA ASP A 290 -5.37 7.65 23.26
C ASP A 290 -6.10 6.52 22.52
N ASN A 291 -6.13 6.55 21.17
CA ASN A 291 -6.81 5.54 20.35
C ASN A 291 -5.93 4.31 20.08
N LEU A 292 -4.62 4.38 20.37
CA LEU A 292 -3.70 3.25 20.22
C LEU A 292 -3.93 2.14 21.26
N GLN A 293 -4.57 2.46 22.39
CA GLN A 293 -4.91 1.48 23.43
C GLN A 293 -5.89 0.41 22.93
N ASN A 294 -6.74 0.74 21.96
CA ASN A 294 -7.71 -0.18 21.37
C ASN A 294 -7.06 -1.28 20.50
N PHE A 295 -5.81 -1.10 20.04
CA PHE A 295 -5.08 -2.13 19.29
C PHE A 295 -4.55 -3.27 20.18
N VAL A 296 -4.39 -3.00 21.48
CA VAL A 296 -3.85 -3.95 22.48
C VAL A 296 -4.97 -4.69 23.22
N ALA A 297 -6.21 -4.21 23.13
CA ALA A 297 -7.37 -4.80 23.77
C ALA A 297 -7.98 -5.93 22.90
N ASP A 298 -7.44 -7.14 23.02
CA ASP A 298 -8.14 -8.35 22.56
C ASP A 298 -9.36 -8.63 23.47
N PRO A 299 -10.60 -8.74 22.93
CA PRO A 299 -11.78 -9.11 23.72
C PRO A 299 -11.68 -10.49 24.40
N ARG A 300 -10.74 -11.35 23.99
CA ARG A 300 -10.50 -12.66 24.60
C ARG A 300 -9.79 -12.60 25.95
N MET A 301 -9.26 -11.44 26.34
CA MET A 301 -8.67 -11.21 27.67
C MET A 301 -9.68 -10.61 28.68
N VAL A 302 -10.94 -10.40 28.28
CA VAL A 302 -12.01 -9.82 29.13
C VAL A 302 -13.06 -10.88 29.55
N GLY A 303 -12.94 -12.12 29.06
CA GLY A 303 -13.90 -13.20 29.30
C GLY A 303 -13.71 -14.00 30.60
N GLY A 304 -13.09 -13.43 31.64
CA GLY A 304 -12.80 -14.11 32.91
C GLY A 304 -13.59 -13.61 34.13
N GLU A 305 -14.47 -12.62 33.98
CA GLU A 305 -15.13 -11.97 35.12
C GLU A 305 -16.65 -11.86 34.96
N GLN A 306 -17.33 -13.00 34.91
CA GLN A 306 -18.76 -13.06 35.30
C GLN A 306 -19.05 -14.37 36.01
N MET A 307 -18.69 -14.45 37.30
CA MET A 307 -19.43 -15.20 38.32
C MET A 307 -18.85 -14.89 39.70
N ALA A 308 -19.49 -13.96 40.42
CA ALA A 308 -19.73 -14.00 41.88
C ALA A 308 -20.07 -12.58 42.38
N GLU A 309 -21.35 -12.21 42.29
CA GLU A 309 -21.91 -11.24 43.24
C GLU A 309 -21.96 -11.89 44.63
N GLY A 310 -21.42 -11.19 45.63
CA GLY A 310 -21.74 -11.42 47.04
C GLY A 310 -20.59 -11.99 47.88
N GLY A 311 -19.86 -11.09 48.55
CA GLY A 311 -19.05 -11.43 49.72
C GLY A 311 -17.70 -10.74 49.76
N GLY A 312 -17.62 -9.61 50.46
CA GLY A 312 -16.38 -8.84 50.60
C GLY A 312 -15.24 -9.63 51.21
N ARG A 313 -14.06 -9.52 50.58
CA ARG A 313 -12.73 -9.78 51.16
C ARG A 313 -11.71 -8.90 50.44
N GLY A 314 -10.92 -8.15 51.21
CA GLY A 314 -10.05 -7.08 50.74
C GLY A 314 -8.99 -7.53 49.74
N GLN A 315 -8.68 -6.64 48.79
CA GLN A 315 -7.52 -6.69 47.92
C GLN A 315 -6.25 -6.83 48.78
N HIS A 316 -5.67 -8.02 48.83
CA HIS A 316 -4.25 -8.16 49.20
C HIS A 316 -3.43 -7.82 47.96
N GLN A 317 -3.04 -6.56 47.82
CA GLN A 317 -1.84 -6.23 47.06
C GLN A 317 -0.68 -6.98 47.72
N ALA A 318 -0.12 -7.96 47.00
CA ALA A 318 1.15 -8.53 47.40
C ALA A 318 2.17 -7.38 47.49
N PRO A 319 2.89 -7.21 48.61
CA PRO A 319 3.89 -6.17 48.72
C PRO A 319 4.96 -6.37 47.63
N PRO A 320 5.55 -5.29 47.11
CA PRO A 320 6.62 -5.42 46.13
C PRO A 320 7.74 -6.32 46.69
N PRO A 321 8.35 -7.19 45.86
CA PRO A 321 9.40 -8.07 46.33
C PRO A 321 10.53 -7.21 46.93
N ARG A 322 10.95 -7.58 48.14
CA ARG A 322 12.03 -6.86 48.84
C ARG A 322 13.27 -6.83 47.93
N PRO A 323 14.01 -5.70 47.86
CA PRO A 323 15.28 -5.67 47.15
C PRO A 323 16.19 -6.75 47.74
N ARG A 324 16.53 -7.75 46.92
CA ARG A 324 17.39 -8.88 47.31
C ARG A 324 18.84 -8.43 47.22
N ASP A 325 19.64 -8.81 48.21
CA ASP A 325 21.06 -8.47 48.24
C ASP A 325 21.78 -9.13 47.05
N LEU A 326 22.66 -8.36 46.40
CA LEU A 326 23.38 -8.74 45.18
C LEU A 326 24.73 -9.39 45.49
N ALA A 327 25.15 -9.40 46.76
CA ALA A 327 26.39 -10.03 47.17
C ALA A 327 26.36 -11.54 46.91
N ASN A 328 27.42 -12.07 46.31
CA ASN A 328 27.66 -13.50 46.03
C ASN A 328 26.69 -14.21 45.05
N ARG A 329 25.92 -13.49 44.23
CA ARG A 329 25.08 -14.11 43.18
C ARG A 329 25.75 -14.09 41.81
N SER A 330 25.45 -15.09 40.98
CA SER A 330 25.97 -15.13 39.61
C SER A 330 25.28 -14.03 38.77
N PRO A 331 26.03 -13.21 38.01
CA PRO A 331 25.46 -12.10 37.23
C PRO A 331 24.42 -12.55 36.21
N LEU A 332 24.59 -13.76 35.67
CA LEU A 332 23.71 -14.32 34.66
C LEU A 332 22.38 -14.80 35.25
N ALA A 333 22.36 -15.29 36.50
CA ALA A 333 21.11 -15.60 37.19
C ALA A 333 20.32 -14.33 37.52
N VAL A 334 21.00 -13.27 37.97
CA VAL A 334 20.37 -11.96 38.23
C VAL A 334 19.77 -11.38 36.95
N LEU A 335 20.46 -11.52 35.81
CA LEU A 335 19.93 -11.08 34.52
C LEU A 335 18.67 -11.87 34.12
N ILE A 336 18.68 -13.19 34.25
CA ILE A 336 17.52 -14.02 33.89
C ILE A 336 16.32 -13.76 34.81
N GLU A 337 16.55 -13.56 36.11
CA GLU A 337 15.50 -13.16 37.07
C GLU A 337 14.93 -11.76 36.76
N SER A 338 15.74 -10.85 36.24
CA SER A 338 15.25 -9.52 35.82
C SER A 338 14.35 -9.58 34.59
N ILE A 339 14.55 -10.59 33.72
CA ILE A 339 13.77 -10.79 32.50
C ILE A 339 12.50 -11.60 32.79
N LEU A 340 12.53 -12.46 33.80
CA LEU A 340 11.44 -13.36 34.21
C LEU A 340 11.17 -13.24 35.71
N PRO A 341 10.54 -12.14 36.18
CA PRO A 341 10.41 -11.85 37.61
C PRO A 341 9.54 -12.85 38.40
N TRP A 342 8.83 -13.74 37.71
CA TRP A 342 8.04 -14.82 38.31
C TRP A 342 8.83 -16.13 38.48
N ALA A 343 10.04 -16.24 37.95
CA ALA A 343 10.88 -17.44 38.04
C ALA A 343 11.98 -17.21 39.11
N ASN A 344 11.83 -17.82 40.29
CA ASN A 344 12.83 -17.74 41.36
C ASN A 344 13.87 -18.85 41.18
N PHE A 345 15.11 -18.50 40.86
CA PHE A 345 16.22 -19.44 40.80
C PHE A 345 17.15 -19.16 41.99
N GLY A 346 16.78 -19.67 43.17
CA GLY A 346 17.58 -19.43 44.37
C GLY A 346 17.18 -20.13 45.68
N ASP A 347 15.99 -20.72 45.81
CA ASP A 347 15.66 -21.52 47.00
C ASP A 347 16.03 -22.98 46.76
N GLY A 348 17.29 -23.30 47.03
CA GLY A 348 17.84 -24.64 46.94
C GLY A 348 19.08 -24.77 47.80
N GLU A 349 19.01 -24.33 49.06
CA GLU A 349 19.94 -24.77 50.09
C GLU A 349 19.14 -25.52 51.16
N ASP A 350 19.32 -26.84 51.16
CA ASP A 350 18.95 -27.75 52.24
C ASP A 350 19.68 -27.33 53.52
N GLU A 351 19.07 -26.49 54.36
CA GLU A 351 19.42 -26.44 55.78
C GLU A 351 18.72 -27.59 56.50
N ILE A 352 19.42 -28.72 56.58
CA ILE A 352 19.16 -29.79 57.53
C ILE A 352 19.38 -29.19 58.93
N ALA A 353 18.31 -28.68 59.53
CA ALA A 353 18.30 -28.28 60.93
C ALA A 353 18.30 -29.55 61.80
N HIS A 354 19.47 -29.85 62.35
CA HIS A 354 19.64 -30.76 63.48
C HIS A 354 18.77 -30.28 64.66
N ASP A 355 17.69 -31.00 64.96
CA ASP A 355 16.97 -30.89 66.22
C ASP A 355 17.85 -31.43 67.35
N ALA A 356 18.57 -30.52 68.01
CA ALA A 356 19.17 -30.77 69.31
C ALA A 356 19.07 -29.48 70.12
N HIS A 357 18.05 -29.38 70.97
CA HIS A 357 18.23 -28.89 72.33
C HIS A 357 17.08 -29.33 73.24
N HIS A 358 17.41 -30.27 74.11
CA HIS A 358 16.78 -30.57 75.38
C HIS A 358 16.47 -29.30 76.20
N GLN A 359 15.31 -29.32 76.85
CA GLN A 359 15.14 -28.69 78.16
C GLN A 359 14.48 -29.70 79.10
N PRO A 360 15.05 -29.99 80.29
CA PRO A 360 14.47 -30.94 81.22
C PRO A 360 13.55 -30.22 82.21
N ASP A 361 12.32 -30.70 82.34
CA ASP A 361 11.50 -30.41 83.51
C ASP A 361 11.57 -31.60 84.48
N ASN A 362 12.07 -31.27 85.67
CA ASN A 362 12.20 -32.10 86.84
C ASN A 362 10.82 -32.28 87.49
N ASN A 363 10.34 -33.53 87.62
CA ASN A 363 9.36 -33.94 88.62
C ASN A 363 9.38 -35.48 88.74
N GLY A 364 9.90 -35.99 89.86
CA GLY A 364 9.81 -37.40 90.28
C GLY A 364 11.13 -37.99 90.71
#